data_AF-A0A954W393-F1
#
_entry.id   AF-A0A954W393-F1
#
_cell.length_a   1.000
_cell.length_b   1.000
_cell.length_c   1.000
_cell.angle_alpha   90.00
_cell.angle_beta   90.00
_cell.angle_gamma   90.00
#
_symmetry.space_group_name_H-M   'P 1'
#
loop_
_entity.id
_entity.type
_entity.pdbx_description
1 polymer ?
#
loop_
_entity_poly.entity_id
_entity_poly.type
_entity_poly.pdbx_seq_one_letter_code
_entity_poly.pdbx_strand_id
1 'polypeptide(L)'
;MLNHFQSNRREFLKQTVGGSLALGLGCSAPRLFTQAALAAEQAGGERVLVVVQLTGGNDGLNTVVPYTDDEYRRQRPKLAIPTDRVLKLNDQLGLHPAARGLADLWEDNKLAIVQGVGYPQPNRSHFESMDIW
;
A
#
# COMPACT_ATOMS: atom_id res chain seq x y z
N MET A 1 8.87 34.08 -38.06
CA MET A 1 7.81 33.07 -38.29
C MET A 1 7.29 32.67 -36.92
N LEU A 2 6.16 33.25 -36.48
CA LEU A 2 5.62 33.05 -35.13
C LEU A 2 4.64 31.87 -35.15
N ASN A 3 4.98 30.78 -34.45
CA ASN A 3 4.08 29.63 -34.28
C ASN A 3 2.84 30.06 -33.46
N HIS A 4 1.68 30.10 -34.11
CA HIS A 4 0.40 30.22 -33.42
C HIS A 4 0.02 28.86 -32.81
N PHE A 5 -0.02 28.77 -31.48
CA PHE A 5 -0.65 27.65 -30.78
C PHE A 5 -2.16 27.69 -31.05
N GLN A 6 -2.63 26.91 -32.04
CA GLN A 6 -4.04 26.70 -32.31
C GLN A 6 -4.58 25.60 -31.36
N SER A 7 -4.98 25.99 -30.14
CA SER A 7 -5.70 25.07 -29.24
C SER A 7 -7.18 25.04 -29.62
N ASN A 8 -7.69 23.89 -30.07
CA ASN A 8 -9.11 23.74 -30.40
C ASN A 8 -9.95 23.59 -29.12
N ARG A 9 -11.27 23.84 -29.17
CA ARG A 9 -12.16 23.79 -27.99
C ARG A 9 -12.05 22.49 -27.19
N ARG A 10 -11.85 21.35 -27.85
CA ARG A 10 -11.70 20.04 -27.19
C ARG A 10 -10.34 19.93 -26.49
N GLU A 11 -9.28 20.46 -27.08
CA GLU A 11 -7.96 20.58 -26.48
C GLU A 11 -8.00 21.48 -25.24
N PHE A 12 -8.63 22.65 -25.36
CA PHE A 12 -8.83 23.58 -24.26
C PHE A 12 -9.62 22.93 -23.11
N LEU A 13 -10.75 22.28 -23.39
CA LEU A 13 -11.54 21.60 -22.35
C LEU A 13 -10.77 20.46 -21.67
N LYS A 14 -9.99 19.68 -22.42
CA LYS A 14 -9.11 18.65 -21.84
C LYS A 14 -8.04 19.26 -20.93
N GLN A 15 -7.43 20.37 -21.35
CA GLN A 15 -6.40 21.07 -20.58
C GLN A 15 -6.98 21.75 -19.34
N THR A 16 -8.16 22.38 -19.43
CA THR A 16 -8.80 23.04 -18.29
C THR A 16 -9.36 22.04 -17.30
N VAL A 17 -10.11 21.02 -17.75
CA VAL A 17 -10.66 19.99 -16.87
C VAL A 17 -9.53 19.15 -16.26
N GLY A 18 -8.52 18.76 -17.05
CA GLY A 18 -7.35 18.05 -16.56
C GLY A 18 -6.52 18.87 -15.56
N GLY A 19 -6.31 20.16 -15.83
CA GLY A 19 -5.58 21.07 -14.96
C GLY A 19 -6.30 21.37 -13.64
N SER A 20 -7.63 21.56 -13.67
CA SER A 20 -8.44 21.77 -12.47
C SER A 20 -8.53 20.51 -11.59
N LEU A 21 -8.61 19.32 -12.21
CA LEU A 21 -8.60 18.05 -11.48
C LEU A 21 -7.24 17.79 -10.81
N ALA A 22 -6.13 18.12 -11.49
CA ALA A 22 -4.78 17.97 -10.97
C ALA A 22 -4.53 18.89 -9.75
N LEU A 23 -4.99 20.14 -9.79
CA LEU A 23 -4.88 21.06 -8.65
C LEU A 23 -5.78 20.65 -7.48
N GLY A 24 -7.02 20.20 -7.76
CA GLY A 24 -7.96 19.77 -6.72
C GLY A 24 -7.52 18.49 -6.00
N LEU A 25 -7.05 17.49 -6.73
CA LEU A 25 -6.57 16.23 -6.15
C LEU A 25 -5.17 16.36 -5.53
N GLY A 26 -4.31 17.22 -6.09
CA GLY A 26 -2.94 17.43 -5.61
C GLY A 26 -2.86 18.08 -4.22
N CYS A 27 -3.85 18.90 -3.83
CA CYS A 27 -3.93 19.50 -2.51
C CYS A 27 -4.49 18.57 -1.43
N SER A 28 -5.28 17.55 -1.81
CA SER A 28 -5.96 16.64 -0.87
C SER A 28 -5.30 15.27 -0.75
N ALA A 29 -4.53 14.85 -1.76
CA ALA A 29 -3.79 13.61 -1.71
C ALA A 29 -2.57 13.76 -0.77
N PRO A 30 -2.31 12.78 0.11
CA PRO A 30 -1.06 12.74 0.87
C PRO A 30 0.15 12.90 -0.05
N ARG A 31 1.12 13.74 0.36
CA ARG A 31 2.29 14.10 -0.44
C ARG A 31 3.08 12.91 -1.00
N LEU A 32 3.00 11.76 -0.35
CA LEU A 32 3.65 10.54 -0.83
C LEU A 32 3.07 10.06 -2.17
N PHE A 33 1.75 10.20 -2.36
CA PHE A 33 1.07 9.73 -3.57
C PHE A 33 1.28 10.69 -4.73
N THR A 34 1.38 12.00 -4.44
CA THR A 34 1.71 12.99 -5.47
C THR A 34 3.16 12.87 -5.93
N GLN A 35 4.11 12.67 -5.00
CA GLN A 35 5.51 12.38 -5.32
C GLN A 35 5.65 11.09 -6.15
N ALA A 36 4.95 10.01 -5.76
CA ALA A 36 4.97 8.75 -6.49
C ALA A 36 4.40 8.89 -7.92
N ALA A 37 3.29 9.64 -8.08
CA ALA A 37 2.69 9.88 -9.39
C ALA A 37 3.60 10.69 -10.31
N LEU A 38 4.26 11.74 -9.80
CA LEU A 38 5.21 12.53 -10.57
C LEU A 38 6.44 11.69 -10.98
N ALA A 39 6.98 10.89 -10.06
CA ALA A 39 8.08 9.98 -10.37
C ALA A 39 7.68 8.95 -11.45
N ALA A 40 6.45 8.44 -11.40
CA ALA A 40 5.92 7.53 -12.41
C ALA A 40 5.73 8.19 -13.79
N GLU A 41 5.31 9.45 -13.84
CA GLU A 41 5.21 10.22 -15.09
C GLU A 41 6.59 10.48 -15.71
N GLN A 42 7.59 10.83 -14.87
CA GLN A 42 8.96 11.08 -15.34
C GLN A 42 9.67 9.81 -15.81
N ALA A 43 9.29 8.64 -15.30
CA ALA A 43 9.88 7.36 -15.66
C ALA A 43 9.55 6.91 -17.10
N GLY A 44 8.67 7.60 -17.84
CA GLY A 44 8.53 7.41 -19.29
C GLY A 44 8.08 6.01 -19.74
N GLY A 45 7.41 5.25 -18.86
CA GLY A 45 7.02 3.85 -19.10
C GLY A 45 7.95 2.80 -18.50
N GLU A 46 9.01 3.21 -17.80
CA GLU A 46 9.79 2.34 -16.93
C GLU A 46 8.98 1.92 -15.70
N ARG A 47 9.25 0.70 -15.20
CA ARG A 47 8.55 0.17 -14.03
C ARG A 47 9.05 0.86 -12.77
N VAL A 48 8.19 1.60 -12.10
CA VAL A 48 8.50 2.23 -10.80
C VAL A 48 8.12 1.30 -9.66
N LEU A 49 9.06 1.04 -8.75
CA LEU A 49 8.81 0.37 -7.48
C LEU A 49 8.68 1.42 -6.37
N VAL A 50 7.53 1.45 -5.70
CA VAL A 50 7.33 2.27 -4.51
C VAL A 50 7.39 1.36 -3.28
N VAL A 51 8.36 1.60 -2.40
CA VAL A 51 8.51 0.87 -1.13
C VAL A 51 8.02 1.76 0.00
N VAL A 52 7.04 1.25 0.77
CA VAL A 52 6.51 1.93 1.96
C VAL A 52 6.91 1.13 3.19
N GLN A 53 7.85 1.67 3.97
CA GLN A 53 8.26 1.08 5.25
C GLN A 53 7.40 1.67 6.38
N LEU A 54 6.77 0.79 7.16
CA LEU A 54 5.98 1.18 8.34
C LEU A 54 6.84 1.13 9.60
N THR A 55 7.65 2.16 9.82
CA THR A 55 8.49 2.30 11.02
C THR A 55 7.62 2.60 12.25
N GLY A 56 7.92 1.96 13.39
CA GLY A 56 7.23 2.25 14.67
C GLY A 56 6.26 1.17 15.16
N GLY A 57 6.25 -0.01 14.55
CA GLY A 57 5.61 -1.20 15.12
C GLY A 57 4.24 -1.53 14.55
N ASN A 58 4.17 -1.75 13.22
CA ASN A 58 3.04 -2.49 12.68
C ASN A 58 2.96 -3.86 13.36
N ASP A 59 1.82 -4.15 13.97
CA ASP A 59 1.50 -5.47 14.49
C ASP A 59 1.15 -6.41 13.33
N GLY A 60 2.17 -7.08 12.79
CA GLY A 60 2.02 -7.98 11.64
C GLY A 60 1.00 -9.09 11.87
N LEU A 61 0.87 -9.60 13.11
CA LEU A 61 -0.09 -10.65 13.46
C LEU A 61 -1.54 -10.15 13.57
N ASN A 62 -1.77 -8.83 13.71
CA ASN A 62 -3.10 -8.25 13.57
C ASN A 62 -3.34 -7.65 12.18
N THR A 63 -2.31 -7.42 11.37
CA THR A 63 -2.46 -7.07 9.95
C THR A 63 -2.83 -8.29 9.11
N VAL A 64 -2.05 -9.38 9.22
CA VAL A 64 -2.33 -10.68 8.61
C VAL A 64 -2.53 -11.68 9.74
N VAL A 65 -3.79 -11.91 10.07
CA VAL A 65 -4.28 -12.61 11.24
C VAL A 65 -4.29 -14.12 11.01
N PRO A 66 -3.51 -14.92 11.77
CA PRO A 66 -3.63 -16.38 11.79
C PRO A 66 -4.83 -16.80 12.62
N TYR A 67 -6.03 -16.53 12.11
CA TYR A 67 -7.26 -16.57 12.88
C TYR A 67 -7.69 -17.99 13.28
N THR A 68 -7.07 -19.04 12.75
CA THR A 68 -7.32 -20.42 13.23
C THR A 68 -6.27 -20.91 14.22
N ASP A 69 -5.23 -20.13 14.50
CA ASP A 69 -4.15 -20.51 15.41
C ASP A 69 -4.53 -20.24 16.87
N ASP A 70 -4.56 -21.30 17.68
CA ASP A 70 -4.85 -21.19 19.11
C ASP A 70 -3.72 -20.54 19.90
N GLU A 71 -2.46 -20.67 19.47
CA GLU A 71 -1.33 -19.98 20.09
C GLU A 71 -1.47 -18.46 19.94
N TYR A 72 -1.87 -17.99 18.76
CA TYR A 72 -2.14 -16.57 18.52
C TYR A 72 -3.15 -16.02 19.53
N ARG A 73 -4.24 -16.76 19.81
CA ARG A 73 -5.23 -16.34 20.83
C ARG A 73 -4.69 -16.41 22.25
N ARG A 74 -4.03 -17.51 22.62
CA ARG A 74 -3.50 -17.71 23.98
C ARG A 74 -2.45 -16.67 24.34
N GLN A 75 -1.55 -16.34 23.42
CA GLN A 75 -0.48 -15.36 23.65
C GLN A 75 -0.99 -13.92 23.60
N ARG A 76 -2.18 -13.69 23.02
CA ARG A 76 -2.71 -12.34 22.77
C ARG A 76 -4.13 -12.15 23.27
N PRO A 77 -4.43 -12.45 24.54
CA PRO A 77 -5.81 -12.49 25.07
C PRO A 77 -6.56 -11.15 24.95
N LYS A 78 -5.84 -10.02 24.89
CA LYS A 78 -6.42 -8.68 24.74
C LYS A 78 -6.39 -8.13 23.31
N LEU A 79 -5.59 -8.73 22.43
CA LEU A 79 -5.29 -8.19 21.10
C LEU A 79 -5.80 -9.10 19.97
N ALA A 80 -6.05 -10.38 20.24
CA ALA A 80 -6.47 -11.34 19.24
C ALA A 80 -7.79 -10.92 18.59
N ILE A 81 -7.82 -10.91 17.26
CA ILE A 81 -9.04 -10.57 16.52
C ILE A 81 -9.97 -11.79 16.50
N PRO A 82 -11.27 -11.64 16.84
CA PRO A 82 -12.24 -12.73 16.75
C PRO A 82 -12.37 -13.27 15.32
N THR A 83 -12.50 -14.59 15.20
CA THR A 83 -12.59 -15.31 13.90
C THR A 83 -13.70 -14.80 12.99
N ASP A 84 -14.82 -14.39 13.57
CA ASP A 84 -16.00 -13.88 12.86
C ASP A 84 -15.82 -12.45 12.35
N ARG A 85 -14.76 -11.74 12.77
CA ARG A 85 -14.48 -10.36 12.36
C ARG A 85 -13.38 -10.24 11.32
N VAL A 86 -12.57 -11.28 11.11
CA VAL A 86 -11.46 -11.24 10.14
C VAL A 86 -11.98 -11.19 8.71
N LEU A 87 -11.28 -10.44 7.85
CA LEU A 87 -11.51 -10.46 6.41
C LEU A 87 -10.74 -11.65 5.83
N LYS A 88 -11.41 -12.78 5.60
CA LYS A 88 -10.75 -14.05 5.27
C LYS A 88 -10.01 -13.97 3.93
N LEU A 89 -8.75 -14.40 3.94
CA LEU A 89 -7.93 -14.60 2.73
C LEU A 89 -7.96 -16.06 2.29
N ASN A 90 -7.96 -16.98 3.27
CA ASN A 90 -8.12 -18.42 3.10
C ASN A 90 -8.64 -19.05 4.41
N ASP A 91 -8.55 -20.37 4.54
CA ASP A 91 -9.04 -21.13 5.70
C ASP A 91 -8.24 -20.90 6.99
N GLN A 92 -7.09 -20.22 6.95
CA GLN A 92 -6.18 -20.04 8.09
C GLN A 92 -5.80 -18.58 8.35
N LEU A 93 -5.76 -17.75 7.31
CA LEU A 93 -5.31 -16.37 7.33
C LEU A 93 -6.43 -15.40 6.92
N GLY A 94 -6.47 -14.27 7.60
CA GLY A 94 -7.36 -13.16 7.28
C GLY A 94 -6.66 -11.81 7.48
N LEU A 95 -7.27 -10.74 7.02
CA LEU A 95 -6.82 -9.38 7.30
C LEU A 95 -7.57 -8.79 8.48
N HIS A 96 -6.96 -7.77 9.10
CA HIS A 96 -7.62 -6.92 10.09
C HIS A 96 -8.98 -6.39 9.55
N PRO A 97 -10.03 -6.27 10.37
CA PRO A 97 -11.33 -5.74 9.94
C PRO A 97 -11.23 -4.33 9.31
N ALA A 98 -10.29 -3.51 9.79
CA ALA A 98 -10.04 -2.16 9.26
C ALA A 98 -9.28 -2.13 7.92
N ALA A 99 -8.74 -3.27 7.47
CA ALA A 99 -7.95 -3.37 6.25
C ALA A 99 -8.79 -3.70 5.02
N ARG A 100 -10.05 -3.21 4.96
CA ARG A 100 -10.98 -3.48 3.85
C ARG A 100 -10.38 -3.15 2.48
N GLY A 101 -9.67 -2.02 2.35
CA GLY A 101 -9.02 -1.67 1.09
C GLY A 101 -7.94 -2.66 0.64
N LEU A 102 -7.24 -3.32 1.57
CA LEU A 102 -6.30 -4.40 1.23
C LEU A 102 -7.04 -5.69 0.84
N ALA A 103 -8.14 -5.99 1.51
CA ALA A 103 -8.99 -7.13 1.15
C ALA A 103 -9.62 -6.95 -0.25
N ASP A 104 -10.01 -5.73 -0.63
CA ASP A 104 -10.49 -5.43 -1.98
C ASP A 104 -9.40 -5.72 -3.02
N LEU A 105 -8.15 -5.29 -2.75
CA LEU A 105 -7.02 -5.59 -3.63
C LEU A 105 -6.70 -7.08 -3.71
N TRP A 106 -6.90 -7.83 -2.62
CA TRP A 106 -6.73 -9.29 -2.61
C TRP A 106 -7.77 -9.97 -3.50
N GLU A 107 -9.05 -9.62 -3.33
CA GLU A 107 -10.17 -10.14 -4.14
C GLU A 107 -9.98 -9.83 -5.63
N ASP A 108 -9.40 -8.66 -5.94
CA ASP A 108 -9.04 -8.23 -7.29
C ASP A 108 -7.77 -8.88 -7.87
N ASN A 109 -7.08 -9.76 -7.13
CA ASN A 109 -5.77 -10.33 -7.49
C ASN A 109 -4.66 -9.27 -7.72
N LYS A 110 -4.74 -8.15 -7.01
CA LYS A 110 -3.77 -7.03 -7.06
C LYS A 110 -2.89 -6.93 -5.81
N LEU A 111 -3.08 -7.82 -4.83
CA LEU A 111 -2.28 -7.89 -3.62
C LEU A 111 -1.61 -9.27 -3.51
N ALA A 112 -0.33 -9.28 -3.16
CA ALA A 112 0.38 -10.47 -2.70
C ALA A 112 0.88 -10.25 -1.27
N ILE A 113 0.82 -11.30 -0.46
CA ILE A 113 1.31 -11.29 0.93
C ILE A 113 2.44 -12.31 1.03
N VAL A 114 3.60 -11.86 1.50
CA VAL A 114 4.77 -12.71 1.73
C VAL A 114 5.09 -12.68 3.22
N GLN A 115 5.00 -13.85 3.87
CA GLN A 115 5.31 -14.02 5.28
C GLN A 115 6.65 -14.73 5.47
N GLY A 116 7.24 -14.61 6.67
CA GLY A 116 8.49 -15.31 7.01
C GLY A 116 9.73 -14.79 6.29
N VAL A 117 9.71 -13.52 5.86
CA VAL A 117 10.86 -12.87 5.22
C VAL A 117 11.94 -12.56 6.25
N GLY A 118 13.20 -12.84 5.91
CA GLY A 118 14.36 -12.59 6.76
C GLY A 118 15.68 -12.83 6.02
N TYR A 119 16.79 -12.78 6.74
CA TYR A 119 18.15 -13.00 6.23
C TYR A 119 18.81 -14.18 6.96
N PRO A 120 19.86 -14.82 6.37
CA PRO A 120 20.58 -15.90 7.03
C PRO A 120 21.17 -15.48 8.37
N GLN A 121 21.09 -16.34 9.39
CA GLN A 121 21.69 -16.13 10.73
C GLN A 121 21.23 -14.82 11.43
N PRO A 122 19.92 -14.61 11.63
CA PRO A 122 19.43 -13.38 12.24
C PRO A 122 19.83 -13.28 13.72
N ASN A 123 20.46 -12.16 14.10
CA ASN A 123 20.90 -11.92 15.47
C ASN A 123 19.82 -11.22 16.34
N ARG A 124 18.60 -11.10 15.82
CA ARG A 124 17.43 -10.45 16.46
C ARG A 124 17.58 -8.95 16.72
N SER A 125 18.65 -8.31 16.27
CA SER A 125 18.82 -6.85 16.35
C SER A 125 17.95 -6.17 15.30
N HIS A 126 17.04 -5.32 15.74
CA HIS A 126 16.21 -4.52 14.83
C HIS A 126 17.06 -3.58 13.95
N PHE A 127 18.11 -2.96 14.51
CA PHE A 127 18.97 -2.03 13.78
C PHE A 127 19.78 -2.75 12.70
N GLU A 128 20.43 -3.85 13.08
CA GLU A 128 21.26 -4.61 12.14
C GLU A 128 20.42 -5.28 11.06
N SER A 129 19.20 -5.73 11.40
CA SER A 129 18.24 -6.24 10.42
C SER A 129 17.82 -5.18 9.40
N MET A 130 17.73 -3.90 9.81
CA MET A 130 17.44 -2.80 8.88
C MET A 130 18.64 -2.43 8.02
N ASP A 131 19.86 -2.50 8.55
CA ASP A 131 21.08 -2.17 7.78
C ASP A 131 21.42 -3.23 6.71
N ILE A 132 21.04 -4.49 6.94
CA ILE A 132 21.26 -5.59 5.97
C ILE A 132 20.28 -5.50 4.78
N TRP A 133 19.11 -4.90 4.97
CA TRP A 133 18.01 -4.88 3.99
C TRP A 133 18.14 -3.74 2.97
#